data_AF-J9FAQ8-F1
#
_entry.id   AF-J9FAQ8-F1
#
_cell.length_a   1.000
_cell.length_b   1.000
_cell.length_c   1.000
_cell.angle_alpha   90.00
_cell.angle_beta   90.00
_cell.angle_gamma   90.00
#
_symmetry.space_group_name_H-M   'P 1'
#
loop_
_entity.id
_entity.type
_entity.pdbx_description
1 polymer ?
#
loop_
_entity_poly.entity_id
_entity_poly.type
_entity_poly.pdbx_seq_one_letter_code
_entity_poly.pdbx_strand_id
1 'polypeptide(L)'
;MGSRGEYGCSVDELRTLMEYRGAEAREKLDAEYDGIEGLCRRLKTDPNNGLPQDKDELDRRRAVFGANEIPPHPPKSFLQLVWEALQVISFF
;
A
#
# COMPACT_ATOMS: atom_id res chain seq x y z
N MET A 1 16.43 -5.18 1.92
CA MET A 1 16.47 -4.29 3.10
C MET A 1 16.26 -2.88 2.59
N GLY A 2 15.00 -2.44 2.49
CA GLY A 2 14.70 -1.05 2.13
C GLY A 2 15.33 -0.12 3.16
N SER A 3 16.19 0.79 2.73
CA SER A 3 16.78 1.81 3.61
C SER A 3 15.66 2.61 4.27
N ARG A 4 15.71 2.76 5.60
CA ARG A 4 14.86 3.68 6.39
C ARG A 4 15.29 5.13 6.14
N GLY A 5 15.31 5.54 4.88
CA GLY A 5 15.99 6.73 4.37
C GLY A 5 15.50 8.04 4.99
N GLU A 6 14.93 8.93 4.18
CA GLU A 6 14.39 10.20 4.69
C GLU A 6 13.17 10.01 5.62
N TYR A 7 12.53 8.84 5.55
CA TYR A 7 11.33 8.49 6.29
C TYR A 7 11.63 7.38 7.30
N GLY A 8 10.92 7.41 8.44
CA GLY A 8 11.09 6.43 9.52
C GLY A 8 10.44 5.07 9.27
N CYS A 9 10.06 4.79 8.02
CA CYS A 9 9.37 3.57 7.59
C CYS A 9 9.72 3.24 6.13
N SER A 10 9.75 1.96 5.81
CA SER A 10 10.03 1.43 4.47
C SER A 10 8.76 0.93 3.78
N VAL A 11 8.81 0.81 2.45
CA VAL A 11 7.70 0.26 1.64
C VAL A 11 7.33 -1.17 2.08
N ASP A 12 8.33 -1.99 2.43
CA ASP A 12 8.09 -3.36 2.90
C ASP A 12 7.36 -3.36 4.25
N GLU A 13 7.78 -2.52 5.20
CA GLU A 13 7.09 -2.36 6.50
C GLU A 13 5.63 -1.91 6.31
N LEU A 14 5.38 -0.94 5.41
CA LEU A 14 4.03 -0.47 5.09
C LEU A 14 3.18 -1.56 4.41
N ARG A 15 3.78 -2.36 3.52
CA ARG A 15 3.09 -3.48 2.87
C ARG A 15 2.69 -4.55 3.88
N THR A 16 3.61 -4.95 4.75
CA THR A 16 3.33 -5.89 5.84
C THR A 16 2.24 -5.35 6.75
N LEU A 17 2.25 -4.05 7.07
CA LEU A 17 1.19 -3.44 7.87
C LEU A 17 -0.20 -3.56 7.19
N MET A 18 -0.27 -3.43 5.86
CA MET A 18 -1.50 -3.59 5.09
C MET A 18 -2.04 -5.03 5.04
N GLU A 19 -1.28 -6.04 5.46
CA GLU A 19 -1.76 -7.43 5.55
C GLU A 19 -2.64 -7.65 6.79
N TYR A 20 -2.43 -6.87 7.85
CA TYR A 20 -3.24 -6.93 9.06
C TYR A 20 -4.59 -6.22 8.89
N ARG A 21 -5.61 -6.66 9.64
CA ARG A 21 -6.98 -6.14 9.58
C ARG A 21 -7.55 -5.97 10.99
N GLY A 22 -8.48 -5.03 11.16
CA GLY A 22 -9.25 -4.88 12.39
C GLY A 22 -8.38 -4.61 13.63
N ALA A 23 -8.63 -5.37 14.70
CA ALA A 23 -7.95 -5.20 16.00
C ALA A 23 -6.43 -5.50 15.92
N GLU A 24 -6.04 -6.53 15.16
CA GLU A 24 -4.62 -6.91 15.02
C GLU A 24 -3.79 -5.80 14.37
N ALA A 25 -4.34 -5.12 13.36
CA ALA A 25 -3.67 -3.98 12.73
C ALA A 25 -3.46 -2.83 13.72
N ARG A 26 -4.42 -2.62 14.63
CA ARG A 26 -4.35 -1.55 15.63
C ARG A 26 -3.33 -1.86 16.72
N GLU A 27 -3.29 -3.09 17.23
CA GLU A 27 -2.25 -3.52 18.16
C GLU A 27 -0.85 -3.38 17.56
N LYS A 28 -0.69 -3.73 16.28
CA LYS A 28 0.59 -3.60 15.59
C LYS A 28 1.00 -2.14 15.38
N LEU A 29 0.05 -1.26 15.05
CA LEU A 29 0.28 0.19 14.98
C LEU A 29 0.73 0.76 16.32
N ASP A 30 0.03 0.43 17.39
CA ASP A 30 0.33 0.93 18.73
C ASP A 30 1.70 0.42 19.22
N ALA A 31 2.03 -0.86 18.96
CA ALA A 31 3.28 -1.48 19.39
C ALA A 31 4.52 -1.00 18.61
N GLU A 32 4.43 -0.87 17.28
CA GLU A 32 5.61 -0.61 16.44
C GLU A 32 5.74 0.86 16.00
N TYR A 33 4.64 1.60 15.96
CA TYR A 33 4.57 2.93 15.36
C TYR A 33 4.13 4.03 16.32
N ASP A 34 3.89 3.76 17.61
CA ASP A 34 3.34 4.75 18.56
C ASP A 34 1.96 5.25 18.07
N GLY A 35 1.17 4.31 17.54
CA GLY A 35 -0.16 4.54 16.98
C GLY A 35 -0.15 5.26 15.63
N ILE A 36 -1.33 5.78 15.25
CA ILE A 36 -1.54 6.47 13.97
C ILE A 36 -0.68 7.74 13.89
N GLU A 37 -0.60 8.51 14.98
CA GLU A 37 0.16 9.76 15.06
C GLU A 37 1.66 9.54 14.87
N GLY A 38 2.22 8.47 15.45
CA GLY A 38 3.62 8.15 15.26
C GLY A 38 3.92 7.64 13.84
N LEU A 39 3.01 6.91 13.21
CA LEU A 39 3.11 6.57 11.78
C LEU A 39 3.08 7.82 10.89
N CYS A 40 2.15 8.75 11.13
CA CYS A 40 2.05 10.03 10.42
C CYS A 40 3.34 10.85 10.55
N ARG A 41 3.93 10.93 11.75
CA ARG A 41 5.23 11.58 11.99
C ARG A 41 6.35 10.93 11.18
N ARG A 42 6.43 9.59 11.14
CA ARG A 42 7.45 8.86 10.35
C ARG A 42 7.29 9.06 8.84
N LEU A 43 6.05 9.18 8.37
CA LEU A 43 5.71 9.48 6.97
C LEU A 43 5.79 10.98 6.63
N LYS A 44 6.07 11.84 7.62
CA LYS A 44 6.03 13.31 7.50
C LYS A 44 4.69 13.80 6.90
N THR A 45 3.58 13.19 7.30
CA THR A 45 2.24 13.48 6.77
C THR A 45 1.38 14.06 7.88
N ASP A 46 0.55 15.05 7.55
CA ASP A 46 -0.44 15.57 8.50
C ASP A 46 -1.67 14.62 8.54
N PRO A 47 -2.12 14.18 9.72
CA PRO A 47 -3.27 13.27 9.83
C PRO A 47 -4.59 13.89 9.39
N ASN A 48 -4.74 15.21 9.46
CA ASN A 48 -5.97 15.93 9.11
C ASN A 48 -5.93 16.51 7.69
N ASN A 49 -4.79 17.11 7.32
CA ASN A 49 -4.62 17.84 6.06
C ASN A 49 -3.84 17.05 5.00
N GLY A 50 -3.24 15.91 5.36
CA GLY A 50 -2.50 15.05 4.44
C GLY A 50 -1.15 15.65 4.01
N LEU A 51 -0.87 15.58 2.71
CA LEU A 51 0.38 16.06 2.12
C LEU A 51 0.23 17.44 1.49
N PRO A 52 1.25 18.31 1.62
CA PRO A 52 1.28 19.57 0.90
C PRO A 52 1.28 19.30 -0.61
N GLN A 53 0.56 20.12 -1.37
CA GLN A 53 0.48 20.05 -2.84
C GLN A 53 1.73 20.65 -3.51
N ASP A 54 2.90 20.42 -2.92
CA ASP A 54 4.19 20.82 -3.47
C ASP A 54 4.70 19.72 -4.42
N LYS A 55 4.97 20.10 -5.68
CA LYS A 55 5.41 19.15 -6.70
C LYS A 55 6.75 18.50 -6.33
N ASP A 56 7.67 19.28 -5.78
CA ASP A 56 9.01 18.79 -5.48
C ASP A 56 8.96 17.75 -4.34
N GLU A 57 8.11 17.97 -3.33
CA GLU A 57 7.86 17.00 -2.26
C GLU A 57 7.18 15.72 -2.77
N LEU A 58 6.18 15.86 -3.64
CA LEU A 58 5.48 14.70 -4.20
C LEU A 58 6.41 13.85 -5.08
N ASP A 59 7.30 14.47 -5.86
CA ASP A 59 8.25 13.76 -6.70
C ASP A 59 9.34 13.06 -5.88
N ARG A 60 9.84 13.70 -4.81
CA ARG A 60 10.73 13.04 -3.82
C ARG A 60 10.07 11.81 -3.20
N ARG A 61 8.80 11.93 -2.78
CA ARG A 61 8.04 10.80 -2.22
C ARG A 61 7.84 9.67 -3.22
N ARG A 62 7.54 9.99 -4.49
CA ARG A 62 7.42 8.98 -5.55
C ARG A 62 8.73 8.26 -5.80
N ALA A 63 9.87 8.94 -5.70
CA ALA A 63 11.18 8.30 -5.82
C ALA A 63 11.46 7.31 -4.67
N VAL A 64 10.95 7.57 -3.47
CA VAL A 64 11.16 6.70 -2.29
C VAL A 64 10.13 5.58 -2.19
N PHE A 65 8.84 5.90 -2.31
CA PHE A 65 7.74 4.95 -2.08
C PHE A 65 7.23 4.29 -3.37
N GLY A 66 7.61 4.82 -4.53
CA GLY A 66 7.07 4.42 -5.82
C GLY A 66 5.75 5.12 -6.15
N ALA A 67 5.21 4.79 -7.32
CA ALA A 67 3.89 5.25 -7.75
C ALA A 67 2.81 4.34 -7.15
N ASN A 68 1.73 4.95 -6.61
CA ASN A 68 0.53 4.21 -6.20
C ASN A 68 -0.35 3.87 -7.42
N GLU A 69 0.24 3.21 -8.40
CA GLU A 69 -0.45 2.73 -9.59
C GLU A 69 -0.72 1.24 -9.42
N ILE A 70 -1.99 0.86 -9.45
CA ILE A 70 -2.37 -0.55 -9.58
C ILE A 70 -2.12 -0.89 -11.05
N PRO A 71 -1.12 -1.73 -11.38
CA PRO A 71 -0.86 -2.10 -12.76
C PRO A 71 -2.15 -2.72 -13.34
N PRO A 72 -2.63 -2.24 -14.50
CA PRO A 72 -3.83 -2.79 -15.09
C PRO A 72 -3.59 -4.28 -15.35
N HIS A 73 -4.48 -5.14 -14.86
CA HIS A 73 -4.40 -6.55 -15.17
C HIS A 73 -4.41 -6.69 -16.70
N PRO A 74 -3.47 -7.46 -17.28
CA PRO A 74 -3.51 -7.73 -18.71
C PRO A 74 -4.90 -8.27 -19.04
N PRO A 75 -5.57 -7.75 -20.08
CA PRO A 75 -6.92 -8.16 -20.38
C PRO A 75 -6.95 -9.67 -20.62
N LYS A 76 -7.88 -10.37 -19.98
CA LYS A 76 -8.11 -11.79 -20.26
C LYS A 76 -8.45 -11.94 -21.74
N SER A 77 -7.82 -12.90 -22.41
CA SER A 77 -8.18 -13.19 -23.79
C SER A 77 -9.59 -13.79 -23.87
N PHE A 78 -10.27 -13.65 -25.00
CA PHE A 78 -11.58 -14.26 -25.23
C PHE A 78 -11.55 -15.78 -24.93
N LEU A 79 -10.48 -16.46 -25.30
CA LEU A 79 -10.32 -17.90 -25.04
C LEU A 79 -10.16 -18.23 -23.55
N GLN A 80 -9.47 -17.39 -22.77
CA GLN A 80 -9.40 -17.56 -21.31
C GLN A 80 -10.76 -17.39 -20.65
N LEU A 81 -11.56 -16.43 -21.13
CA LEU A 81 -12.92 -16.22 -20.63
C LEU A 81 -13.84 -17.39 -20.98
N VAL A 82 -13.75 -17.92 -22.20
CA VAL A 82 -14.50 -19.12 -22.62
C VAL A 82 -14.09 -20.35 -21.80
N TRP A 83 -12.78 -20.53 -21.56
CA TRP A 83 -12.26 -21.61 -20.73
C TRP A 83 -12.74 -21.53 -19.28
N GLU A 84 -12.64 -20.36 -18.64
CA GLU A 84 -13.16 -20.14 -17.28
C GLU A 84 -14.67 -20.40 -17.22
N ALA A 85 -15.45 -19.92 -18.20
CA ALA A 85 -16.90 -20.13 -18.26
C ALA A 85 -17.28 -21.62 -18.40
N LEU A 86 -16.49 -22.42 -19.14
CA LEU A 86 -16.68 -23.87 -19.26
C LEU A 86 -16.36 -24.61 -17.95
N GLN A 87 -15.33 -24.17 -17.23
CA GLN A 87 -15.00 -24.74 -15.92
C GLN A 87 -16.12 -24.50 -14.90
N VAL A 88 -16.75 -23.32 -14.89
CA VAL A 88 -17.87 -23.00 -13.98
C VAL A 88 -19.06 -23.96 -14.15
N ILE A 89 -19.35 -24.40 -15.38
CA ILE A 89 -20.45 -25.34 -15.66
C ILE A 89 -20.11 -26.77 -15.21
N SER A 90 -18.83 -27.12 -15.15
CA SER A 90 -18.37 -28.47 -14.75
C SER A 90 -18.38 -28.70 -13.24
N PHE A 91 -18.55 -27.63 -12.44
CA PHE A 91 -18.62 -27.67 -10.98
C PHE A 91 -20.05 -27.45 -10.44
N PHE A 92 -21.07 -27.53 -11.29
CA PHE A 92 -22.50 -27.51 -10.91
C PHE A 92 -23.13 -28.90 -11.07
#